data_AF-A0A0D8MQC6-F1
#
_entry.id   AF-A0A0D8MQC6-F1
#
_cell.length_a   1.000
_cell.length_b   1.000
_cell.length_c   1.000
_cell.angle_alpha   90.00
_cell.angle_beta   90.00
_cell.angle_gamma   90.00
#
_symmetry.space_group_name_H-M   'P 1'
#
loop_
_entity.id
_entity.type
_entity.pdbx_description
1 polymer ?
#
loop_
_entity_poly.entity_id
_entity_poly.type
_entity_poly.pdbx_seq_one_letter_code
_entity_poly.pdbx_strand_id
1 'polypeptide(L)'
;MLKVNEYFDGQVKSVGFESAGDHASVGVMAPGEYTFGTAAPERMTVVKGALIVKLPGHVDWETYNAGDDFEVPGDSSFNVKVLETTAYLCDYL
;
A
#
# COMPACT_ATOMS: atom_id res chain seq x y z
N MET A 1 -11.24 -1.10 19.51
CA MET A 1 -10.41 -2.20 19.00
C MET A 1 -9.86 -1.77 17.65
N LEU A 2 -8.60 -2.11 17.34
CA LEU A 2 -8.04 -1.79 16.03
C LEU A 2 -8.74 -2.62 14.93
N LYS A 3 -8.96 -2.01 13.76
CA LYS A 3 -9.60 -2.68 12.63
C LYS A 3 -8.53 -3.48 11.88
N VAL A 4 -8.66 -4.81 11.85
CA VAL A 4 -7.75 -5.69 11.10
C VAL A 4 -8.43 -6.10 9.81
N ASN A 5 -7.74 -5.93 8.68
CA ASN A 5 -8.20 -6.38 7.37
C ASN A 5 -7.25 -7.44 6.81
N GLU A 6 -7.81 -8.35 6.02
CA GLU A 6 -7.09 -9.42 5.36
C GLU A 6 -7.52 -9.49 3.89
N TYR A 7 -6.54 -9.60 3.00
CA TYR A 7 -6.74 -9.61 1.55
C TYR A 7 -5.94 -10.76 0.93
N PHE A 8 -6.32 -11.15 -0.28
CA PHE A 8 -5.60 -12.13 -1.09
C PHE A 8 -5.25 -13.43 -0.33
N ASP A 9 -6.24 -14.03 0.35
CA ASP A 9 -6.05 -15.26 1.14
C ASP A 9 -4.94 -15.14 2.20
N GLY A 10 -4.89 -13.99 2.87
CA GLY A 10 -3.95 -13.75 3.97
C GLY A 10 -2.56 -13.27 3.56
N GLN A 11 -2.28 -13.13 2.26
CA GLN A 11 -1.00 -12.65 1.76
C GLN A 11 -0.78 -11.15 2.03
N VAL A 12 -1.85 -10.40 2.27
CA VAL A 12 -1.78 -9.00 2.70
C VAL A 12 -2.67 -8.80 3.93
N LYS A 13 -2.11 -8.21 4.98
CA LYS A 13 -2.86 -7.87 6.20
C LYS A 13 -2.57 -6.44 6.60
N SER A 14 -3.59 -5.74 7.09
CA SER A 14 -3.45 -4.35 7.57
C SER A 14 -4.20 -4.12 8.87
N VAL A 15 -3.74 -3.10 9.60
CA VAL A 15 -4.34 -2.61 10.83
C VAL A 15 -4.63 -1.12 10.64
N GLY A 16 -5.92 -0.79 10.60
CA GLY A 16 -6.40 0.59 10.52
C GLY A 16 -6.44 1.26 11.89
N PHE A 17 -6.06 2.53 11.94
CA PHE A 17 -6.01 3.35 13.14
C PHE A 17 -6.25 4.83 12.78
N GLU A 18 -6.55 5.63 13.81
CA GLU A 18 -6.61 7.08 13.72
C GLU A 18 -5.43 7.67 14.49
N SER A 19 -4.80 8.72 13.94
CA SER A 19 -3.72 9.45 14.58
C SER A 19 -3.88 10.93 14.32
N ALA A 20 -3.96 11.73 15.38
CA ALA A 20 -4.15 13.19 15.31
C ALA A 20 -5.40 13.66 14.51
N GLY A 21 -6.40 12.78 14.34
CA GLY A 21 -7.62 13.05 13.58
C GLY A 21 -7.62 12.47 12.16
N ASP A 22 -6.47 12.02 11.68
CA ASP A 22 -6.31 11.43 10.36
C ASP A 22 -6.43 9.91 10.41
N HIS A 23 -7.08 9.34 9.40
CA HIS A 23 -7.17 7.90 9.24
C HIS A 23 -5.91 7.37 8.54
N ALA A 24 -5.39 6.25 9.01
CA ALA A 24 -4.27 5.58 8.39
C ALA A 24 -4.36 4.06 8.58
N SER A 25 -3.53 3.33 7.84
CA SER A 25 -3.32 1.90 8.09
C SER A 25 -1.86 1.51 7.91
N VAL A 26 -1.40 0.57 8.72
CA VAL A 26 -0.12 -0.11 8.51
C VAL A 26 -0.38 -1.54 8.12
N GLY A 27 0.43 -2.10 7.24
CA GLY A 27 0.24 -3.48 6.79
C GLY A 27 1.52 -4.15 6.33
N VAL A 28 1.39 -5.44 6.03
CA VAL A 28 2.47 -6.26 5.50
C VAL A 28 1.94 -7.03 4.28
N MET A 29 2.74 -7.05 3.22
CA MET A 29 2.50 -7.81 2.00
C MET A 29 3.55 -8.92 1.88
N ALA A 30 3.11 -10.16 1.67
CA ALA A 30 3.98 -11.27 1.29
C ALA A 30 4.38 -11.18 -0.20
N PRO A 31 5.42 -11.90 -0.64
CA PRO A 31 5.81 -11.93 -2.05
C PRO A 31 4.66 -12.35 -2.98
N GLY A 32 4.44 -11.58 -4.03
CA GLY A 32 3.31 -11.76 -4.95
C GLY A 32 3.05 -10.55 -5.83
N GLU A 33 2.02 -10.63 -6.66
CA GLU A 33 1.54 -9.52 -7.48
C GLU A 33 0.07 -9.24 -7.14
N TYR A 34 -0.23 -7.97 -6.89
CA TYR A 34 -1.53 -7.52 -6.37
C TYR A 34 -2.02 -6.30 -7.16
N THR A 35 -3.35 -6.16 -7.20
CA THR A 35 -4.01 -4.96 -7.71
C THR A 35 -4.85 -4.37 -6.60
N PHE A 36 -4.62 -3.10 -6.29
CA PHE A 36 -5.38 -2.36 -5.30
C PHE A 36 -6.20 -1.28 -6.00
N GLY A 37 -7.41 -1.04 -5.48
CA GLY A 37 -8.28 0.06 -5.90
C GLY A 37 -8.38 1.09 -4.80
N THR A 38 -8.43 2.36 -5.19
CA THR A 38 -8.54 3.51 -4.28
C THR A 38 -9.90 4.17 -4.47
N ALA A 39 -10.51 4.59 -3.36
CA ALA A 39 -11.70 5.44 -3.39
C ALA A 39 -11.30 6.90 -3.18
N ALA A 40 -10.61 7.19 -2.08
CA ALA A 40 -9.93 8.46 -1.85
C ALA A 40 -8.46 8.36 -2.32
N PRO A 41 -7.77 9.49 -2.57
CA PRO A 41 -6.35 9.47 -2.80
C PRO A 41 -5.59 8.90 -1.59
N GLU A 42 -4.49 8.21 -1.86
CA GLU A 42 -3.71 7.50 -0.85
C GLU A 42 -2.23 7.84 -1.02
N ARG A 43 -1.51 8.01 0.09
CA ARG A 43 -0.05 8.02 0.10
C ARG A 43 0.47 6.76 0.78
N MET A 44 1.26 6.01 0.03
CA MET A 44 1.85 4.75 0.46
C MET A 44 3.34 4.98 0.75
N THR A 45 3.74 4.76 1.99
CA THR A 45 5.15 4.80 2.42
C THR A 45 5.64 3.39 2.71
N VAL A 46 6.78 3.01 2.13
CA VAL A 46 7.41 1.73 2.46
C VAL A 46 8.13 1.86 3.79
N VAL A 47 7.71 1.07 4.79
CA VAL A 47 8.33 1.08 6.12
C VAL A 47 9.56 0.18 6.16
N LYS A 48 9.47 -1.00 5.52
CA LYS A 48 10.58 -1.97 5.44
C LYS A 48 10.38 -2.91 4.25
N GLY A 49 11.44 -3.17 3.49
CA GLY A 49 11.40 -3.97 2.27
C GLY A 49 11.38 -3.07 1.03
N ALA A 50 10.72 -3.53 -0.03
CA ALA A 50 10.56 -2.78 -1.26
C ALA A 50 9.28 -3.16 -2.02
N LEU A 51 8.64 -2.17 -2.64
CA LEU A 51 7.48 -2.34 -3.51
C LEU A 51 7.86 -1.93 -4.94
N ILE A 52 7.50 -2.77 -5.90
CA ILE A 52 7.60 -2.44 -7.33
C ILE A 52 6.19 -2.09 -7.79
N VAL A 53 5.95 -0.83 -8.15
CA VAL A 53 4.61 -0.27 -8.32
C VAL A 53 4.42 0.21 -9.75
N LYS A 54 3.24 -0.03 -10.30
CA LYS A 54 2.78 0.54 -11.56
C LYS A 54 1.56 1.42 -11.29
N LEU A 55 1.78 2.72 -11.40
CA LEU A 55 0.76 3.73 -11.15
C LEU A 55 -0.29 3.79 -12.27
N PRO A 56 -1.49 4.32 -11.98
CA PRO A 56 -2.54 4.46 -12.99
C PRO A 56 -2.05 5.26 -14.20
N GLY A 57 -2.25 4.73 -15.40
CA GLY A 57 -1.85 5.39 -16.65
C GLY A 57 -0.34 5.33 -16.97
N HIS A 58 0.50 4.81 -16.07
CA HIS A 58 1.92 4.58 -16.34
C HIS A 58 2.09 3.27 -17.12
N VAL A 59 3.13 3.21 -17.97
CA VAL A 59 3.50 1.97 -18.68
C VAL A 59 4.52 1.17 -17.86
N ASP A 60 5.45 1.90 -17.25
CA ASP A 60 6.61 1.35 -16.55
C ASP A 60 6.32 1.06 -15.08
N TRP A 61 7.16 0.19 -14.50
CA TRP A 61 7.17 -0.12 -13.09
C TRP A 61 8.28 0.67 -12.39
N GLU A 62 8.00 1.19 -11.21
CA GLU A 62 8.92 1.97 -10.39
C GLU A 62 9.15 1.25 -9.06
N THR A 63 10.38 1.29 -8.53
CA THR A 63 10.72 0.61 -7.26
C THR A 63 10.83 1.63 -6.14
N TYR A 64 10.10 1.39 -5.06
CA TYR A 64 10.12 2.17 -3.83
C TYR A 64 10.71 1.33 -2.71
N ASN A 65 11.79 1.81 -2.10
CA ASN A 65 12.49 1.16 -1.00
C ASN A 65 12.03 1.72 0.35
N ALA A 66 12.47 1.10 1.45
CA ALA A 66 12.18 1.60 2.78
C ALA A 66 12.53 3.09 2.96
N GLY A 67 11.53 3.88 3.36
CA GLY A 67 11.58 5.33 3.50
C GLY A 67 11.02 6.10 2.31
N ASP A 68 10.90 5.48 1.14
CA ASP A 68 10.29 6.08 -0.05
C ASP A 68 8.75 6.03 0.06
N ASP A 69 8.09 6.99 -0.61
CA ASP A 69 6.65 7.06 -0.73
C ASP A 69 6.17 7.34 -2.16
N PHE A 70 4.91 7.03 -2.41
CA PHE A 70 4.20 7.37 -3.64
C PHE A 70 2.73 7.69 -3.36
N GLU A 71 2.15 8.54 -4.20
CA GLU A 71 0.74 8.88 -4.14
C GLU A 71 -0.05 8.18 -5.25
N VAL A 72 -1.25 7.73 -4.90
CA VAL A 72 -2.21 7.13 -5.82
C VAL A 72 -3.47 8.00 -5.82
N PRO A 73 -3.94 8.47 -6.98
CA PRO A 73 -5.21 9.20 -7.08
C PRO A 73 -6.40 8.39 -6.54
N GLY A 74 -7.43 9.08 -6.07
CA GLY A 74 -8.72 8.46 -5.77
C GLY A 74 -9.43 7.97 -7.03
N ASP A 75 -10.48 7.17 -6.84
CA ASP A 75 -11.25 6.51 -7.91
C ASP A 75 -10.35 5.83 -8.96
N SER A 76 -9.30 5.15 -8.50
CA SER A 76 -8.27 4.59 -9.36
C SER A 76 -7.84 3.19 -8.94
N SER A 77 -6.81 2.66 -9.61
CA SER A 77 -6.20 1.39 -9.26
C SER A 77 -4.74 1.32 -9.68
N PHE A 78 -3.92 0.67 -8.88
CA PHE A 78 -2.48 0.49 -9.12
C PHE A 78 -2.09 -0.97 -8.92
N ASN A 79 -1.02 -1.38 -9.60
CA ASN A 79 -0.46 -2.72 -9.44
C ASN A 79 0.79 -2.67 -8.57
N VAL A 80 0.96 -3.70 -7.76
CA VAL A 80 2.11 -3.85 -6.86
C VAL A 80 2.70 -5.23 -7.05
N LYS A 81 4.02 -5.30 -7.23
CA LYS A 81 4.82 -6.51 -7.20
C LYS A 81 5.73 -6.46 -5.99
N VAL A 82 5.70 -7.54 -5.23
CA VAL A 82 6.41 -7.70 -3.96
C VAL A 82 7.37 -8.87 -4.12
N LEU A 83 8.68 -8.61 -4.05
CA LEU A 83 9.70 -9.66 -4.17
C LEU A 83 10.13 -10.23 -2.81
N GLU A 84 10.00 -9.43 -1.75
CA GLU A 84 10.27 -9.81 -0.36
C GLU A 84 9.17 -9.27 0.55
N THR A 85 8.90 -9.94 1.67
CA THR A 85 7.87 -9.50 2.62
C THR A 85 8.11 -8.05 3.03
N THR A 86 7.14 -7.19 2.72
CA THR A 86 7.30 -5.73 2.79
C THR A 86 6.22 -5.11 3.67
N ALA A 87 6.64 -4.25 4.61
CA ALA A 87 5.77 -3.49 5.48
C ALA A 87 5.55 -2.08 4.93
N TYR A 88 4.33 -1.56 5.05
CA TYR A 88 3.94 -0.25 4.55
C TYR A 88 3.07 0.53 5.54
N LEU A 89 3.04 1.84 5.35
CA LEU A 89 2.07 2.78 5.90
C LEU A 89 1.25 3.35 4.73
N CYS A 90 -0.05 3.46 4.92
CA CYS A 90 -0.99 4.10 4.01
C CYS A 90 -1.71 5.22 4.74
N ASP A 91 -1.50 6.45 4.30
CA ASP A 91 -2.27 7.63 4.69
C ASP A 91 -3.41 7.84 3.68
N TYR A 92 -4.63 8.08 4.16
CA TYR A 92 -5.74 8.51 3.29
C TYR A 92 -5.74 10.04 3.21
N LEU A 93 -5.66 10.59 2.00
CA LEU A 93 -5.51 12.03 1.73
C LEU A 93 -6.83 12.74 1.42
#